data_AF-A0A6P4JKA5-F1
#
_entry.id   AF-A0A6P4JKA5-F1
#
_cell.length_a   1.000
_cell.length_b   1.000
_cell.length_c   1.000
_cell.angle_alpha   90.00
_cell.angle_beta   90.00
_cell.angle_gamma   90.00
#
_symmetry.space_group_name_H-M   'P 1'
#
loop_
_entity.id
_entity.type
_entity.pdbx_description
1 polymer ?
#
loop_
_entity_poly.entity_id
_entity_poly.type
_entity_poly.pdbx_seq_one_letter_code
_entity_poly.pdbx_strand_id
1 'polypeptide(L)'
;MFEITGIFQNRSHYVKSFEDCVLTHDPECRYDFGLKFKEDSADHKRQSLFFCGHSPICEPFNTPGAIARAKQNVERDYSVIGSWEDVNVTLTVLEHYIPRFFKGSTDVYYEPIKGLAFKKQNTNHWKPKISERIKRIMRANFTQEYEFYHFCKQRLYRQYFAINRHLHF
;
A
#
# COMPACT_ATOMS: atom_id res chain seq x y z
N MET A 1 -37.53 2.21 5.08
CA MET A 1 -37.01 3.40 4.38
C MET A 1 -35.80 3.84 5.16
N PHE A 2 -34.59 3.82 4.57
CA PHE A 2 -33.39 4.25 5.28
C PHE A 2 -33.34 5.77 5.25
N GLU A 3 -33.34 6.41 6.41
CA GLU A 3 -33.09 7.85 6.51
C GLU A 3 -31.62 8.11 6.19
N ILE A 4 -31.39 8.95 5.18
CA ILE A 4 -30.04 9.37 4.86
C ILE A 4 -29.67 10.51 5.81
N THR A 5 -28.79 10.22 6.76
CA THR A 5 -28.33 11.17 7.78
C THR A 5 -27.02 11.87 7.39
N GLY A 6 -26.44 11.53 6.24
CA GLY A 6 -25.17 12.08 5.76
C GLY A 6 -25.33 13.43 5.05
N ILE A 7 -24.43 14.37 5.35
CA ILE A 7 -24.28 15.59 4.55
C ILE A 7 -23.56 15.20 3.25
N PHE A 8 -24.27 15.21 2.13
CA PHE A 8 -23.67 14.98 0.82
C PHE A 8 -22.92 16.22 0.33
N GLN A 9 -21.79 15.99 -0.33
CA GLN A 9 -21.06 17.05 -1.02
C GLN A 9 -21.77 17.44 -2.32
N ASN A 10 -21.43 18.60 -2.87
CA ASN A 10 -21.92 19.01 -4.18
C ASN A 10 -21.51 18.00 -5.27
N ARG A 11 -22.33 17.86 -6.32
CA ARG A 11 -22.07 16.95 -7.45
C ARG A 11 -20.65 17.08 -8.02
N SER A 12 -20.12 18.31 -8.05
CA SER A 12 -18.77 18.61 -8.51
C SER A 12 -17.68 17.83 -7.78
N HIS A 13 -17.86 17.53 -6.48
CA HIS A 13 -16.92 16.71 -5.71
C HIS A 13 -16.82 15.28 -6.25
N TYR A 14 -17.98 14.63 -6.50
CA TYR A 14 -18.01 13.23 -6.93
C TYR A 14 -17.60 12.98 -8.39
N VAL A 15 -17.57 14.02 -9.22
CA VAL A 15 -17.22 13.91 -10.66
C VAL A 15 -15.86 14.52 -11.01
N LYS A 16 -15.20 15.19 -10.06
CA LYS A 16 -13.88 15.80 -10.27
C LYS A 16 -12.85 14.71 -10.52
N SER A 17 -11.94 14.93 -11.47
CA SER A 17 -10.86 14.00 -11.74
C SER A 17 -9.80 14.03 -10.64
N PHE A 18 -9.08 12.93 -10.45
CA PHE A 18 -7.94 12.92 -9.52
C PHE A 18 -6.88 13.96 -9.88
N GLU A 19 -6.67 14.20 -11.17
CA GLU A 19 -5.68 15.19 -11.63
C GLU A 19 -6.08 16.60 -11.20
N ASP A 20 -7.34 16.97 -11.43
CA ASP A 20 -7.86 18.28 -11.02
C ASP A 20 -7.80 18.41 -9.49
N CYS A 21 -8.20 17.37 -8.76
CA CYS A 21 -8.16 17.31 -7.30
C CYS A 21 -6.76 17.60 -6.74
N VAL A 22 -5.72 16.99 -7.34
CA VAL A 22 -4.32 17.23 -6.97
C VAL A 22 -3.89 18.66 -7.34
N LEU A 23 -4.25 19.15 -8.53
CA LEU A 23 -3.84 20.48 -8.99
C LEU A 23 -4.51 21.60 -8.20
N THR A 24 -5.77 21.43 -7.81
CA THR A 24 -6.51 22.40 -6.99
C THR A 24 -6.23 22.28 -5.50
N HIS A 25 -5.41 21.30 -5.09
CA HIS A 25 -5.06 21.03 -3.69
C HIS A 25 -6.28 20.78 -2.81
N ASP A 26 -7.24 20.01 -3.32
CA ASP A 26 -8.45 19.66 -2.58
C ASP A 26 -8.10 18.79 -1.36
N PRO A 27 -8.82 18.93 -0.22
CA PRO A 27 -8.47 18.27 1.04
C PRO A 27 -8.28 16.75 0.98
N GLU A 28 -8.97 16.04 0.10
CA GLU A 28 -8.90 14.58 -0.08
C GLU A 28 -7.66 14.11 -0.85
N CYS A 29 -7.07 14.99 -1.67
CA CYS A 29 -5.91 14.71 -2.53
C CYS A 29 -4.66 15.51 -2.12
N ARG A 30 -4.59 15.97 -0.87
CA ARG A 30 -3.41 16.62 -0.30
C ARG A 30 -2.43 15.60 0.28
N TYR A 31 -1.14 15.84 0.03
CA TYR A 31 -0.03 14.95 0.38
C TYR A 31 1.16 15.76 0.90
N ASP A 32 0.89 16.70 1.80
CA ASP A 32 1.90 17.64 2.27
C ASP A 32 2.80 17.00 3.33
N PHE A 33 4.10 17.26 3.23
CA PHE A 33 5.08 16.77 4.21
C PHE A 33 4.68 17.19 5.63
N GLY A 34 4.64 16.24 6.56
CA GLY A 34 4.33 16.47 7.96
C GLY A 34 2.85 16.61 8.30
N LEU A 35 1.94 16.45 7.32
CA LEU A 35 0.49 16.52 7.54
C LEU A 35 0.05 15.53 8.63
N LYS A 36 -0.73 16.02 9.60
CA LYS A 36 -1.22 15.25 10.76
C LYS A 36 -2.66 14.79 10.59
N PHE A 37 -3.16 13.93 11.47
CA PHE A 37 -4.51 13.37 11.34
C PHE A 37 -5.62 14.42 11.41
N LYS A 38 -5.45 15.44 12.26
CA LYS A 38 -6.41 16.53 12.41
C LYS A 38 -6.61 17.37 11.14
N GLU A 39 -5.67 17.26 10.21
CA GLU A 39 -5.60 18.04 8.98
C GLU A 39 -5.91 17.19 7.74
N ASP A 40 -6.17 15.88 7.91
CA ASP A 40 -6.41 14.93 6.83
C ASP A 40 -7.85 14.42 6.85
N SER A 41 -8.47 14.36 5.67
CA SER A 41 -9.86 13.93 5.48
C SER A 41 -10.02 12.40 5.48
N ALA A 42 -8.94 11.62 5.29
CA ALA A 42 -8.90 10.17 5.53
C ALA A 42 -7.49 9.59 5.32
N ASP A 43 -7.11 8.63 6.17
CA ASP A 43 -5.72 8.21 6.37
C ASP A 43 -5.26 6.99 5.53
N HIS A 44 -6.06 6.57 4.53
CA HIS A 44 -5.75 5.40 3.70
C HIS A 44 -4.56 5.60 2.75
N LYS A 45 -3.93 6.78 2.79
CA LYS A 45 -2.83 7.19 1.91
C LYS A 45 -1.46 6.71 2.42
N ARG A 46 -1.34 6.31 3.69
CA ARG A 46 -0.06 6.12 4.40
C ARG A 46 0.22 4.65 4.65
N GLN A 47 1.13 4.05 3.88
CA GLN A 47 1.49 2.64 4.09
C GLN A 47 2.36 2.50 5.33
N SER A 48 3.35 3.39 5.48
CA SER A 48 4.31 3.37 6.58
C SER A 48 3.65 3.51 7.96
N LEU A 49 2.52 4.21 8.05
CA LEU A 49 1.78 4.42 9.29
C LEU A 49 1.36 3.09 9.94
N PHE A 50 0.84 2.15 9.15
CA PHE A 50 0.39 0.84 9.64
C PHE A 50 1.53 -0.01 10.20
N PHE A 51 2.77 0.25 9.78
CA PHE A 51 3.96 -0.43 10.28
C PHE A 51 4.66 0.34 11.39
N CYS A 52 4.58 1.67 11.39
CA CYS A 52 5.19 2.53 12.42
C CYS A 52 4.49 2.37 13.79
N GLY A 53 3.16 2.19 13.78
CA GLY A 53 2.34 2.00 14.96
C GLY A 53 1.76 3.30 15.51
N HIS A 54 1.40 3.31 16.80
CA HIS A 54 0.62 4.38 17.43
C HIS A 54 1.45 5.48 18.11
N SER A 55 2.75 5.55 17.85
CA SER A 55 3.60 6.61 18.45
C SER A 55 3.32 7.96 17.76
N PRO A 56 3.36 9.10 18.48
CA PRO A 56 3.20 10.43 17.86
C PRO A 56 4.21 10.73 16.75
N ILE A 57 5.38 10.06 16.72
CA ILE A 57 6.36 10.19 15.62
C ILE A 57 5.84 9.61 14.29
N CYS A 58 4.85 8.73 14.35
CA CYS A 58 4.26 8.06 13.19
C CYS A 58 3.17 8.89 12.52
N GLU A 59 2.60 9.88 13.23
CA GLU A 59 1.51 10.69 12.72
C GLU A 59 1.92 11.59 11.54
N PRO A 60 3.06 12.29 11.55
CA PRO A 60 3.41 13.20 10.45
C PRO A 60 3.70 12.47 9.13
N PHE A 61 2.96 12.82 8.07
CA PHE A 61 3.08 12.21 6.73
C PHE A 61 4.47 12.37 6.11
N ASN A 62 4.97 11.33 5.45
CA ASN A 62 6.18 11.36 4.63
C ASN A 62 7.42 11.88 5.40
N THR A 63 7.52 11.62 6.70
CA THR A 63 8.64 12.08 7.53
C THR A 63 9.70 11.00 7.77
N PRO A 64 11.01 11.35 7.84
CA PRO A 64 12.08 10.38 8.08
C PRO A 64 11.93 9.60 9.39
N GLY A 65 11.43 10.26 10.45
CA GLY A 65 11.21 9.63 11.75
C GLY A 65 10.17 8.51 11.70
N ALA A 66 9.02 8.75 11.04
CA ALA A 66 7.99 7.74 10.86
C ALA A 66 8.52 6.53 10.06
N ILE A 67 9.22 6.78 8.95
CA ILE A 67 9.78 5.70 8.11
C ILE A 67 10.83 4.89 8.86
N ALA A 68 11.76 5.55 9.56
CA ALA A 68 12.80 4.84 10.30
C ALA A 68 12.18 3.90 11.34
N ARG A 69 11.15 4.36 12.06
CA ARG A 69 10.42 3.53 13.03
C ARG A 69 9.64 2.40 12.35
N ALA A 70 8.98 2.66 11.22
CA ALA A 70 8.29 1.64 10.44
C ALA A 70 9.25 0.53 10.00
N LYS A 71 10.41 0.88 9.43
CA LYS A 71 11.44 -0.10 9.03
C LYS A 71 11.96 -0.94 10.19
N GLN A 72 12.20 -0.31 11.35
CA GLN A 72 12.62 -1.03 12.56
C GLN A 72 11.57 -2.06 12.99
N ASN A 73 10.29 -1.68 12.98
CA ASN A 73 9.20 -2.59 13.34
C ASN A 73 9.06 -3.71 12.29
N VAL A 74 9.18 -3.40 11.00
CA VAL A 74 9.20 -4.40 9.92
C VAL A 74 10.25 -5.48 10.19
N GLU A 75 11.48 -5.09 10.50
CA GLU A 75 12.55 -6.07 10.74
C GLU A 75 12.36 -6.84 12.05
N ARG A 76 11.87 -6.17 13.10
CA ARG A 76 11.72 -6.77 14.43
C ARG A 76 10.52 -7.70 14.54
N ASP A 77 9.38 -7.30 13.97
CA ASP A 77 8.07 -7.86 14.34
C ASP A 77 7.37 -8.62 13.20
N TYR A 78 7.78 -8.44 11.94
CA TYR A 78 7.09 -9.03 10.79
C TYR A 78 7.89 -10.16 10.15
N SER A 79 7.36 -11.39 10.21
CA SER A 79 7.98 -12.55 9.56
C SER A 79 8.07 -12.37 8.05
N VAL A 80 6.96 -12.00 7.40
CA VAL A 80 6.89 -11.80 5.94
C VAL A 80 6.03 -10.57 5.65
N ILE A 81 6.47 -9.75 4.69
CA ILE A 81 5.67 -8.65 4.12
C ILE A 81 5.63 -8.86 2.61
N GLY A 82 4.43 -9.11 2.08
CA GLY A 82 4.20 -9.36 0.67
C GLY A 82 3.99 -8.09 -0.17
N SER A 83 3.85 -8.29 -1.48
CA SER A 83 3.44 -7.28 -2.45
C SER A 83 2.33 -7.83 -3.36
N TRP A 84 1.37 -6.96 -3.70
CA TRP A 84 0.28 -7.30 -4.61
C TRP A 84 0.75 -7.46 -6.06
N GLU A 85 1.84 -6.79 -6.44
CA GLU A 85 2.42 -6.90 -7.78
C GLU A 85 3.20 -8.22 -7.95
N ASP A 86 3.75 -8.76 -6.86
CA ASP A 86 4.63 -9.92 -6.84
C ASP A 86 4.01 -11.10 -6.06
N VAL A 87 2.77 -11.49 -6.42
CA VAL A 87 2.00 -12.50 -5.68
C VAL A 87 2.72 -13.85 -5.58
N ASN A 88 3.33 -14.32 -6.67
CA ASN A 88 4.08 -15.59 -6.67
C ASN A 88 5.24 -15.60 -5.68
N VAL A 89 5.99 -14.50 -5.62
CA VAL A 89 7.10 -14.32 -4.68
C VAL A 89 6.56 -14.31 -3.25
N THR A 90 5.47 -13.56 -3.02
CA THR A 90 4.81 -13.46 -1.72
C THR A 90 4.34 -14.82 -1.21
N LEU A 91 3.60 -15.58 -2.03
CA LEU A 91 3.12 -16.91 -1.68
C LEU A 91 4.29 -17.84 -1.37
N THR A 92 5.29 -17.91 -2.25
CA THR A 92 6.48 -18.74 -2.04
C THR A 92 7.15 -18.45 -0.70
N VAL A 93 7.36 -17.18 -0.36
CA VAL A 93 7.99 -16.79 0.91
C VAL A 93 7.12 -17.17 2.10
N LEU A 94 5.80 -16.94 2.04
CA LEU A 94 4.86 -17.34 3.09
C LEU A 94 4.87 -18.86 3.33
N GLU A 95 4.86 -19.67 2.28
CA GLU A 95 4.86 -21.13 2.40
C GLU A 95 6.11 -21.65 3.12
N HIS A 96 7.26 -21.01 2.92
CA HIS A 96 8.54 -21.46 3.48
C HIS A 96 8.81 -20.89 4.88
N TYR A 97 8.45 -19.63 5.14
CA TYR A 97 8.71 -18.99 6.43
C TYR A 97 7.61 -19.28 7.46
N ILE A 98 6.38 -19.57 7.03
CA ILE A 98 5.25 -19.84 7.91
C ILE A 98 4.46 -21.09 7.42
N PRO A 99 5.12 -22.26 7.26
CA PRO A 99 4.56 -23.43 6.59
C PRO A 99 3.35 -24.03 7.31
N ARG A 100 3.25 -23.89 8.64
CA ARG A 100 2.12 -24.41 9.41
C ARG A 100 0.78 -23.86 8.94
N PHE A 101 0.76 -22.62 8.44
CA PHE A 101 -0.45 -21.95 8.00
C PHE A 101 -0.54 -21.85 6.47
N PHE A 102 0.58 -21.69 5.77
CA PHE A 102 0.58 -21.32 4.35
C PHE A 102 1.05 -22.42 3.40
N LYS A 103 1.45 -23.60 3.87
CA LYS A 103 1.84 -24.70 2.97
C LYS A 103 0.71 -25.05 2.00
N GLY A 104 0.98 -25.02 0.69
CA GLY A 104 0.01 -25.28 -0.37
C GLY A 104 -0.91 -24.09 -0.71
N SER A 105 -0.65 -22.90 -0.16
CA SER A 105 -1.43 -21.69 -0.47
C SER A 105 -1.40 -21.31 -1.95
N THR A 106 -0.29 -21.60 -2.65
CA THR A 106 -0.10 -21.36 -4.08
C THR A 106 -1.07 -22.21 -4.89
N ASP A 107 -1.20 -23.49 -4.55
CA ASP A 107 -2.11 -24.41 -5.22
C ASP A 107 -3.56 -23.97 -5.06
N VAL A 108 -3.95 -23.53 -3.85
CA VAL A 108 -5.30 -23.02 -3.57
C VAL A 108 -5.56 -21.70 -4.31
N TYR A 109 -4.56 -20.81 -4.36
CA TYR A 109 -4.70 -19.51 -5.02
C TYR A 109 -4.88 -19.65 -6.54
N TYR A 110 -4.16 -20.59 -7.17
CA TYR A 110 -4.20 -20.90 -8.60
C TYR A 110 -5.11 -22.08 -8.97
N GLU A 111 -5.98 -22.52 -8.07
CA GLU A 111 -6.94 -23.58 -8.40
C GLU A 111 -7.87 -23.13 -9.54
N PRO A 112 -8.02 -23.91 -10.63
CA PRO A 112 -8.71 -23.46 -11.86
C PRO A 112 -10.17 -23.04 -11.68
N ILE A 113 -10.92 -23.65 -10.75
CA ILE A 113 -12.38 -23.45 -10.64
C ILE A 113 -12.71 -22.35 -9.63
N LYS A 114 -12.05 -22.35 -8.48
CA LYS A 114 -12.39 -21.54 -7.31
C LYS A 114 -11.29 -20.57 -6.89
N GLY A 115 -10.07 -20.72 -7.40
CA GLY A 115 -8.90 -19.93 -7.03
C GLY A 115 -9.07 -18.43 -7.25
N LEU A 116 -8.46 -17.65 -6.36
CA LEU A 116 -8.57 -16.19 -6.37
C LEU A 116 -7.81 -15.56 -7.55
N ALA A 117 -6.80 -16.25 -8.11
CA ALA A 117 -6.08 -15.78 -9.29
C ALA A 117 -7.00 -15.48 -10.48
N PHE A 118 -8.10 -16.22 -10.61
CA PHE A 118 -9.04 -16.13 -11.74
C PHE A 118 -10.34 -15.41 -11.40
N LYS A 119 -10.59 -15.13 -10.12
CA LYS A 119 -11.77 -14.39 -9.65
C LYS A 119 -11.38 -12.96 -9.29
N LYS A 120 -11.37 -12.09 -10.30
CA LYS A 120 -11.15 -10.65 -10.09
C LYS A 120 -12.23 -10.09 -9.16
N GLN A 121 -11.86 -9.77 -7.93
CA GLN A 121 -12.69 -9.05 -6.98
C GLN A 121 -12.20 -7.60 -6.84
N ASN A 122 -13.07 -6.70 -6.36
CA ASN A 122 -12.73 -5.30 -6.04
C ASN A 122 -12.07 -4.51 -7.19
N THR A 123 -12.43 -4.83 -8.44
CA THR A 123 -11.91 -4.10 -9.61
C THR A 123 -12.57 -2.73 -9.69
N ASN A 124 -11.76 -1.67 -9.67
CA ASN A 124 -12.25 -0.32 -9.94
C ASN A 124 -12.30 -0.08 -11.46
N HIS A 125 -13.49 -0.29 -12.05
CA HIS A 125 -13.74 -0.10 -13.48
C HIS A 125 -13.63 1.37 -13.93
N TRP A 126 -13.72 2.32 -13.00
CA TRP A 126 -13.68 3.76 -13.30
C TRP A 126 -12.31 4.39 -13.05
N LYS A 127 -11.25 3.59 -12.85
CA LYS A 127 -9.90 4.13 -12.64
C LYS A 127 -9.43 4.88 -13.91
N PRO A 128 -9.30 6.22 -13.88
CA PRO A 128 -8.86 6.97 -15.05
C PRO A 128 -7.36 6.74 -15.30
N LYS A 129 -6.91 6.97 -16.54
CA LYS A 129 -5.48 7.08 -16.83
C LYS A 129 -4.96 8.36 -16.20
N ILE A 130 -3.87 8.27 -15.46
CA ILE A 130 -3.21 9.42 -14.83
C ILE A 130 -2.01 9.85 -15.67
N SER A 131 -1.93 11.15 -15.97
CA SER A 131 -0.87 11.78 -16.73
C SER A 131 0.49 11.68 -16.04
N GLU A 132 1.57 11.69 -16.83
CA GLU A 132 2.93 11.58 -16.27
C GLU A 132 3.30 12.81 -15.43
N ARG A 133 2.71 13.99 -15.74
CA ARG A 133 2.84 15.20 -14.93
C ARG A 133 2.37 14.94 -13.49
N ILE A 134 1.17 14.38 -13.33
CA ILE A 134 0.60 14.10 -12.01
C ILE A 134 1.39 13.01 -11.31
N LYS A 135 1.78 11.93 -12.00
CA LYS A 135 2.65 10.90 -11.42
C LYS A 135 3.96 11.47 -10.89
N ARG A 136 4.59 12.40 -11.60
CA ARG A 136 5.82 13.07 -11.13
C ARG A 136 5.58 13.89 -9.86
N ILE A 137 4.48 14.62 -9.77
CA ILE A 137 4.10 15.34 -8.54
C ILE A 137 3.90 14.35 -7.39
N MET A 138 3.17 13.26 -7.61
CA MET A 138 2.96 12.24 -6.59
C MET A 138 4.27 11.60 -6.13
N ARG A 139 5.18 11.24 -7.05
CA ARG A 139 6.50 10.69 -6.68
C ARG A 139 7.32 11.66 -5.82
N ALA A 140 7.24 12.96 -6.09
CA ALA A 140 7.91 13.98 -5.29
C ALA A 140 7.29 14.17 -3.90
N ASN A 141 5.96 14.02 -3.78
CA ASN A 141 5.25 14.16 -2.51
C ASN A 141 5.30 12.90 -1.63
N PHE A 142 5.61 11.73 -2.21
CA PHE A 142 5.63 10.43 -1.54
C PHE A 142 7.04 9.83 -1.42
N THR A 143 8.10 10.64 -1.48
CA THR A 143 9.49 10.17 -1.48
C THR A 143 9.79 9.16 -0.37
N GLN A 144 9.35 9.44 0.86
CA GLN A 144 9.58 8.59 2.03
C GLN A 144 8.68 7.34 2.03
N GLU A 145 7.44 7.44 1.53
CA GLU A 145 6.56 6.28 1.35
C GLU A 145 7.07 5.33 0.25
N TYR A 146 7.59 5.86 -0.86
CA TYR A 146 8.25 5.06 -1.91
C TYR A 146 9.49 4.37 -1.36
N GLU A 147 10.29 5.07 -0.58
CA GLU A 147 11.48 4.54 0.07
C GLU A 147 11.14 3.37 1.01
N PHE A 148 10.05 3.48 1.77
CA PHE A 148 9.52 2.40 2.61
C PHE A 148 8.99 1.21 1.78
N TYR A 149 8.22 1.46 0.72
CA TYR A 149 7.75 0.39 -0.19
C TYR A 149 8.93 -0.39 -0.78
N HIS A 150 9.94 0.31 -1.28
CA HIS A 150 11.13 -0.33 -1.87
C HIS A 150 11.96 -1.10 -0.83
N PHE A 151 12.03 -0.61 0.41
CA PHE A 151 12.64 -1.35 1.51
C PHE A 151 11.92 -2.69 1.76
N CYS A 152 10.59 -2.67 1.90
CA CYS A 152 9.79 -3.88 2.09
C CYS A 152 9.92 -4.85 0.91
N LYS A 153 9.90 -4.34 -0.33
CA LYS A 153 10.08 -5.14 -1.54
C LYS A 153 11.47 -5.78 -1.60
N GLN A 154 12.52 -5.03 -1.30
CA GLN A 154 13.88 -5.56 -1.23
C GLN A 154 13.99 -6.69 -0.19
N ARG A 155 13.38 -6.50 0.98
CA ARG A 155 13.34 -7.52 2.03
C ARG A 155 12.62 -8.80 1.57
N LEU A 156 11.45 -8.68 0.94
CA LEU A 156 10.71 -9.81 0.38
C LEU A 156 11.57 -10.62 -0.60
N TYR A 157 12.22 -9.93 -1.55
CA TYR A 157 13.06 -10.59 -2.54
C TYR A 157 14.32 -11.22 -1.92
N ARG A 158 14.89 -10.63 -0.88
CA ARG A 158 15.97 -11.26 -0.10
C ARG A 158 15.53 -12.59 0.52
N GLN A 159 14.34 -12.66 1.11
CA GLN A 159 13.78 -13.90 1.64
C GLN A 159 13.56 -14.93 0.52
N TYR A 160 13.02 -14.49 -0.61
CA TYR A 160 12.79 -15.35 -1.78
C TYR A 160 14.08 -15.94 -2.34
N PHE A 161 15.14 -15.14 -2.50
CA PHE A 161 16.44 -15.64 -2.97
C PHE A 161 17.11 -16.56 -1.96
N ALA A 162 16.95 -16.33 -0.65
CA ALA A 162 17.47 -17.21 0.38
C ALA A 162 16.84 -18.62 0.34
N ILE A 163 15.57 -18.72 -0.08
CA ILE A 163 14.88 -19.99 -0.35
C ILE A 163 15.42 -20.61 -1.66
N ASN A 164 15.53 -19.82 -2.71
CA ASN A 164 15.92 -20.26 -4.05
C ASN A 164 17.43 -20.13 -4.29
N ARG A 165 18.23 -20.84 -3.47
CA ARG A 165 19.71 -20.83 -3.47
C ARG A 165 20.40 -21.23 -4.80
N HIS A 166 19.66 -21.51 -5.86
CA HIS A 166 20.21 -21.79 -7.19
C HIS A 166 20.12 -20.57 -8.13
N LEU A 167 19.43 -19.50 -7.73
CA LEU A 167 19.32 -18.24 -8.48
C LEU A 167 20.49 -17.28 -8.18
N HIS A 168 21.66 -17.80 -7.79
CA HIS A 168 22.82 -16.95 -7.52
C HIS A 168 23.33 -16.31 -8.83
N PHE A 169 23.44 -14.98 -8.80
CA PHE A 169 24.30 -14.18 -9.67
C PHE A 169 25.73 -14.22 -9.15
#